data_AF-A0A3D4BRI9-F1
#
_entry.id   AF-A0A3D4BRI9-F1
#
_cell.length_a   1.000
_cell.length_b   1.000
_cell.length_c   1.000
_cell.angle_alpha   90.00
_cell.angle_beta   90.00
_cell.angle_gamma   90.00
#
_symmetry.space_group_name_H-M   'P 1'
#
loop_
_entity.id
_entity.type
_entity.pdbx_description
1 polymer ?
#
loop_
_entity_poly.entity_id
_entity_poly.type
_entity_poly.pdbx_seq_one_letter_code
_entity_poly.pdbx_strand_id
1 'polypeptide(L)'
;LLQHISEEEPFLNPQLSLRSLAQQLQIHPNQLSWLLNEKLGKNFNEFINHYRVETFKGLATNPSNSHISLIGLAYESGFNSKTVFNTYFKKEVGMTPKEFLKASKA
;
A
#
# COMPACT_ATOMS: atom_id res chain seq x y z
N LEU A 1 -11.81 10.72 3.48
CA LEU A 1 -10.51 10.07 3.16
C LEU A 1 -10.49 8.62 3.66
N LEU A 2 -10.44 8.34 4.96
CA LEU A 2 -10.30 6.96 5.46
C LEU A 2 -11.44 6.05 5.01
N GLN A 3 -12.68 6.54 5.05
CA GLN A 3 -13.85 5.81 4.52
C GLN A 3 -13.65 5.41 3.05
N HIS A 4 -13.35 6.39 2.19
CA HIS A 4 -13.07 6.16 0.76
C HIS A 4 -11.93 5.16 0.53
N ILE A 5 -10.88 5.19 1.37
CA ILE A 5 -9.78 4.22 1.27
C ILE A 5 -10.26 2.81 1.60
N SER A 6 -11.12 2.66 2.61
CA SER A 6 -11.65 1.36 3.01
C SER A 6 -12.70 0.79 2.06
N GLU A 7 -13.49 1.63 1.40
CA GLU A 7 -14.60 1.19 0.55
C GLU A 7 -14.17 0.98 -0.90
N GLU A 8 -13.38 1.91 -1.45
CA GLU A 8 -13.03 1.93 -2.88
C GLU A 8 -11.64 1.34 -3.16
N GLU A 9 -10.87 1.07 -2.10
CA GLU A 9 -9.50 0.52 -2.15
C GLU A 9 -8.62 1.11 -3.28
N PRO A 10 -8.58 2.46 -3.46
CA PRO A 10 -7.94 3.07 -4.62
C PRO A 10 -6.42 2.83 -4.66
N PHE A 11 -5.83 2.44 -3.52
CA PHE A 11 -4.41 2.08 -3.40
C PHE A 11 -4.04 0.84 -4.23
N LEU A 12 -5.00 -0.02 -4.59
CA LEU A 12 -4.79 -1.15 -5.48
C LEU A 12 -4.48 -0.71 -6.92
N ASN A 13 -4.86 0.51 -7.30
CA ASN A 13 -4.48 1.07 -8.59
C ASN A 13 -2.99 1.50 -8.58
N PRO A 14 -2.11 0.88 -9.39
CA PRO A 14 -0.69 1.24 -9.44
C PRO A 14 -0.45 2.66 -9.97
N GLN A 15 -1.40 3.23 -10.71
CA GLN A 15 -1.34 4.57 -11.28
C GLN A 15 -1.98 5.64 -10.36
N LEU A 16 -2.38 5.28 -9.13
CA LEU A 16 -2.92 6.24 -8.18
C LEU A 16 -1.91 7.35 -7.88
N SER A 17 -2.37 8.59 -7.94
CA SER A 17 -1.59 9.78 -7.64
C SER A 17 -2.35 10.65 -6.65
N LEU A 18 -1.65 11.58 -5.99
CA LEU A 18 -2.27 12.57 -5.12
C LEU A 18 -3.40 13.33 -5.84
N ARG A 19 -3.18 13.69 -7.10
CA ARG A 19 -4.16 14.41 -7.93
C ARG A 19 -5.39 13.56 -8.21
N SER A 20 -5.22 12.29 -8.61
CA SER A 20 -6.37 11.43 -8.91
C SER A 20 -7.16 11.07 -7.65
N LEU A 21 -6.50 10.87 -6.50
CA LEU A 21 -7.20 10.66 -5.23
C LEU A 21 -7.96 11.92 -4.77
N ALA A 22 -7.35 13.10 -4.90
CA ALA A 22 -8.02 14.36 -4.57
C ALA A 22 -9.26 14.59 -5.46
N GLN A 23 -9.18 14.23 -6.74
CA GLN A 23 -10.32 14.28 -7.65
C GLN A 23 -11.45 13.33 -7.24
N GLN A 24 -11.13 12.09 -6.85
CA GLN A 24 -12.13 11.14 -6.33
C GLN A 24 -12.84 11.68 -5.09
N LEU A 25 -12.11 12.36 -4.21
CA LEU A 25 -12.60 12.98 -2.99
C LEU A 25 -13.26 14.36 -3.20
N GLN A 26 -13.28 14.87 -4.44
CA GLN A 26 -13.80 16.19 -4.79
C GLN A 26 -13.15 17.35 -4.00
N ILE A 27 -11.85 17.26 -3.76
CA ILE A 27 -11.06 18.31 -3.08
C ILE A 27 -9.84 18.72 -3.89
N HIS A 28 -9.23 19.85 -3.53
CA HIS A 28 -8.01 20.29 -4.19
C HIS A 28 -6.80 19.43 -3.76
N PRO A 29 -5.85 19.06 -4.66
CA PRO A 29 -4.68 18.25 -4.31
C PRO A 29 -3.84 18.83 -3.15
N ASN A 30 -3.74 20.16 -3.06
CA ASN A 30 -3.03 20.82 -1.95
C ASN A 30 -3.74 20.60 -0.60
N GLN A 31 -5.07 20.58 -0.57
CA GLN A 31 -5.83 20.29 0.65
C GLN A 31 -5.59 18.85 1.08
N LEU A 32 -5.58 17.90 0.14
CA LEU A 32 -5.24 16.51 0.45
C LEU A 32 -3.81 16.38 0.97
N SER A 33 -2.84 17.02 0.32
CA SER A 33 -1.44 17.02 0.78
C SER A 33 -1.31 17.58 2.19
N TRP A 34 -1.93 18.74 2.45
CA TRP A 34 -1.94 19.35 3.77
C TRP A 34 -2.57 18.43 4.82
N LEU A 35 -3.73 17.82 4.50
CA LEU A 35 -4.41 16.89 5.40
C LEU A 35 -3.50 15.71 5.78
N LEU A 36 -2.83 15.10 4.79
CA LEU A 36 -1.95 13.96 5.02
C LEU A 36 -0.74 14.34 5.89
N ASN A 37 -0.07 15.44 5.56
CA ASN A 37 1.11 15.88 6.31
C ASN A 37 0.73 16.34 7.73
N GLU A 38 -0.26 17.22 7.87
CA GLU A 38 -0.56 17.88 9.15
C GLU A 38 -1.40 17.03 10.09
N LYS A 39 -2.30 16.18 9.57
CA LYS A 39 -3.19 15.37 10.42
C LYS A 39 -2.72 13.94 10.59
N LEU A 40 -2.00 13.39 9.60
CA LEU A 40 -1.52 12.02 9.65
C LEU A 40 0.00 11.89 9.77
N GLY A 41 0.76 12.98 9.65
CA GLY A 41 2.23 12.95 9.72
C GLY A 41 2.86 12.13 8.61
N LYS A 42 2.16 11.95 7.47
CA LYS A 42 2.59 11.09 6.35
C LYS A 42 2.50 11.86 5.06
N ASN A 43 3.48 11.69 4.18
CA ASN A 43 3.30 12.10 2.79
C ASN A 43 2.36 11.13 2.03
N PHE A 44 1.94 11.49 0.82
CA PHE A 44 1.04 10.67 -0.01
C PHE A 44 1.56 9.24 -0.23
N ASN A 45 2.85 9.07 -0.54
CA ASN A 45 3.41 7.76 -0.81
C ASN A 45 3.46 6.90 0.46
N GLU A 46 3.80 7.49 1.60
CA GLU A 46 3.77 6.79 2.90
C GLU A 46 2.35 6.37 3.28
N PHE A 47 1.37 7.25 3.04
CA PHE A 47 -0.02 6.94 3.31
C PHE A 47 -0.52 5.79 2.43
N ILE A 48 -0.32 5.85 1.11
CA ILE A 48 -0.80 4.82 0.19
C ILE A 48 -0.04 3.51 0.33
N ASN A 49 1.29 3.55 0.45
CA ASN A 49 2.09 2.34 0.52
C ASN A 49 1.85 1.55 1.81
N HIS A 50 1.42 2.21 2.89
CA HIS A 50 0.94 1.52 4.10
C HIS A 50 -0.20 0.55 3.78
N TYR A 51 -1.26 1.01 3.11
CA TYR A 51 -2.38 0.14 2.72
C TYR A 51 -1.96 -0.96 1.74
N ARG A 52 -1.04 -0.65 0.82
CA ARG A 52 -0.47 -1.67 -0.09
C ARG A 52 0.33 -2.74 0.66
N VAL A 53 1.10 -2.36 1.68
CA VAL A 53 1.84 -3.31 2.54
C VAL A 53 0.87 -4.18 3.33
N GLU A 54 -0.15 -3.60 3.94
CA GLU A 54 -1.17 -4.35 4.69
C GLU A 54 -1.92 -5.34 3.80
N THR A 55 -2.31 -4.92 2.59
CA THR A 55 -2.93 -5.79 1.58
C THR A 55 -2.01 -6.94 1.21
N PHE A 56 -0.73 -6.64 0.93
CA PHE A 56 0.27 -7.65 0.61
C PHE A 56 0.41 -8.68 1.73
N LYS A 57 0.43 -8.25 3.00
CA LYS A 57 0.52 -9.18 4.15
C LYS A 57 -0.65 -10.16 4.12
N GLY A 58 -1.87 -9.65 3.97
CA GLY A 58 -3.08 -10.49 3.86
C GLY A 58 -2.97 -11.49 2.70
N LEU A 59 -2.64 -11.02 1.51
CA LEU A 59 -2.49 -11.86 0.32
C LEU A 59 -1.39 -12.92 0.48
N ALA A 60 -0.26 -12.57 1.08
CA ALA A 60 0.88 -13.47 1.29
C ALA A 60 0.62 -14.54 2.35
N THR A 61 -0.19 -14.24 3.37
CA THR A 61 -0.58 -15.21 4.40
C THR A 61 -1.75 -16.10 3.99
N ASN A 62 -2.48 -15.76 2.92
CA ASN A 62 -3.59 -16.57 2.43
C ASN A 62 -3.10 -17.86 1.74
N PRO A 63 -3.44 -19.06 2.24
CA PRO A 63 -3.00 -20.32 1.63
C PRO A 63 -3.41 -20.51 0.17
N SER A 64 -4.56 -19.95 -0.24
CA SER A 64 -5.04 -20.02 -1.63
C SER A 64 -4.08 -19.34 -2.61
N ASN A 65 -3.28 -18.38 -2.15
CA ASN A 65 -2.33 -17.62 -2.96
C ASN A 65 -0.91 -18.21 -2.96
N SER A 66 -0.71 -19.40 -2.37
CA SER A 66 0.60 -20.05 -2.26
C SER A 66 1.29 -20.35 -3.60
N HIS A 67 0.52 -20.38 -4.69
CA HIS A 67 1.01 -20.57 -6.06
C HIS A 67 1.52 -19.26 -6.71
N ILE A 68 1.22 -18.10 -6.13
CA ILE A 68 1.62 -16.79 -6.66
C ILE A 68 2.98 -16.39 -6.09
N SER A 69 3.85 -15.84 -6.94
CA SER A 69 5.15 -15.34 -6.48
C SER A 69 5.00 -14.12 -5.57
N LEU A 70 5.97 -13.91 -4.67
CA LEU A 70 6.06 -12.73 -3.81
C LEU A 70 5.91 -11.41 -4.56
N ILE A 71 6.54 -11.31 -5.74
CA ILE A 71 6.48 -10.10 -6.56
C ILE A 71 5.11 -9.95 -7.24
N GLY A 72 4.48 -11.07 -7.64
CA GLY A 72 3.11 -11.07 -8.15
C GLY A 72 2.14 -10.53 -7.10
N LEU A 73 2.22 -11.03 -5.86
CA LEU A 73 1.40 -10.54 -4.76
C LEU A 73 1.63 -9.05 -4.46
N ALA A 74 2.87 -8.56 -4.58
CA ALA A 74 3.14 -7.13 -4.43
C ALA A 74 2.44 -6.30 -5.51
N TYR A 75 2.38 -6.80 -6.75
CA TYR A 75 1.67 -6.12 -7.84
C TYR A 75 0.15 -6.17 -7.66
N GLU A 76 -0.41 -7.30 -7.21
CA GLU A 76 -1.83 -7.40 -6.81
C GLU A 76 -2.19 -6.43 -5.67
N SER A 77 -1.20 -6.09 -4.84
CA SER A 77 -1.37 -5.09 -3.77
C SER A 77 -1.23 -3.64 -4.24
N GLY A 78 -1.10 -3.40 -5.55
CA GLY A 78 -1.02 -2.07 -6.15
C GLY A 78 0.38 -1.48 -6.27
N PHE A 79 1.46 -2.20 -5.93
CA PHE A 79 2.81 -1.71 -6.23
C PHE A 79 3.09 -1.79 -7.74
N ASN A 80 3.79 -0.79 -8.28
CA ASN A 80 4.23 -0.79 -9.69
C ASN A 80 5.72 -1.12 -9.86
N SER A 81 6.44 -1.36 -8.77
CA SER A 81 7.89 -1.57 -8.78
C SER A 81 8.34 -2.44 -7.61
N LYS A 82 9.14 -3.47 -7.93
CA LYS A 82 9.85 -4.31 -6.94
C LYS A 82 10.71 -3.49 -5.98
N THR A 83 11.38 -2.45 -6.47
CA THR A 83 12.27 -1.61 -5.66
C THR A 83 11.49 -0.79 -4.65
N VAL A 84 10.36 -0.20 -5.07
CA VAL A 84 9.49 0.57 -4.18
C VAL A 84 8.87 -0.35 -3.12
N PHE A 85 8.35 -1.51 -3.56
CA PHE A 85 7.80 -2.52 -2.65
C PHE A 85 8.81 -2.93 -1.58
N ASN A 86 10.00 -3.40 -1.96
CA ASN A 86 10.99 -3.86 -0.99
C ASN A 86 11.43 -2.75 -0.03
N THR A 87 11.60 -1.53 -0.53
CA THR A 87 11.99 -0.37 0.30
C THR A 87 10.93 -0.04 1.35
N TYR A 88 9.68 0.12 0.93
CA TYR A 88 8.59 0.46 1.84
C TYR A 88 8.23 -0.68 2.79
N PHE A 89 8.17 -1.92 2.28
CA PHE A 89 7.88 -3.09 3.10
C PHE A 89 8.91 -3.24 4.22
N LYS A 90 10.21 -3.16 3.91
CA LYS A 90 11.25 -3.26 4.93
C LYS A 90 11.22 -2.07 5.91
N LYS A 91 10.97 -0.85 5.42
CA LYS A 91 10.83 0.35 6.27
C LYS A 91 9.69 0.19 7.30
N GLU A 92 8.56 -0.36 6.86
CA GLU A 92 7.35 -0.44 7.68
C GLU A 92 7.30 -1.69 8.57
N VAL A 93 7.71 -2.85 8.05
CA VAL A 93 7.63 -4.14 8.74
C VAL A 93 8.91 -4.48 9.49
N GLY A 94 10.03 -3.80 9.18
CA GLY A 94 11.34 -4.04 9.79
C GLY A 94 12.09 -5.26 9.25
N MET A 95 11.46 -6.05 8.38
CA MET A 95 12.04 -7.26 7.77
C MET A 95 11.68 -7.36 6.29
N THR A 96 12.35 -8.24 5.55
CA THR A 96 12.05 -8.47 4.13
C THR A 96 10.76 -9.28 3.95
N PRO A 97 10.08 -9.18 2.78
CA PRO A 97 8.88 -9.96 2.48
C PRO A 97 9.07 -11.47 2.63
N LYS A 98 10.26 -11.98 2.32
CA LYS A 98 10.62 -13.40 2.45
C LYS A 98 10.76 -13.82 3.92
N GLU A 99 11.38 -12.99 4.75
CA GLU A 99 11.49 -13.22 6.19
C GLU A 99 10.11 -13.19 6.86
N PHE A 100 9.27 -12.22 6.49
CA PHE A 100 7.89 -12.12 6.95
C PHE A 100 7.11 -13.41 6.65
N LEU A 101 7.12 -13.88 5.39
CA LEU A 101 6.45 -15.12 5.00
C LEU A 101 6.93 -16.35 5.78
N LYS A 102 8.23 -16.41 6.09
CA LYS A 102 8.80 -17.52 6.88
C LYS A 102 8.29 -17.46 8.33
N ALA A 103 8.23 -16.26 8.91
CA ALA A 103 7.72 -16.05 10.26
C ALA A 103 6.22 -16.34 10.38
N SER A 104 5.41 -15.98 9.38
CA SER A 104 3.96 -16.19 9.40
C SER A 104 3.51 -17.64 9.16
N LYS A 105 4.44 -18.53 8.79
CA LYS A 105 4.18 -19.98 8.58
C LYS A 105 4.67 -20.85 9.73
N ALA A 106 5.37 -20.26 10.71
CA ALA A 106 5.84 -20.93 11.92
C ALA A 106 4.76 -20.82 13.01
#